data_AF-A0A960N7J6-F1
#
_entry.id   AF-A0A960N7J6-F1
#
_cell.length_a   1.000
_cell.length_b   1.000
_cell.length_c   1.000
_cell.angle_alpha   90.00
_cell.angle_beta   90.00
_cell.angle_gamma   90.00
#
_symmetry.space_group_name_H-M   'P 1'
#
loop_
_entity.id
_entity.type
_entity.pdbx_description
1 polymer ?
#
loop_
_entity_poly.entity_id
_entity_poly.type
_entity_poly.pdbx_seq_one_letter_code
_entity_poly.pdbx_strand_id
1 'polypeptide(L)'
;MTADLYHFLYHGLSLKTVGLVIGAVLVATHLFGFLKFEALKPILRDLPRNVKVGIAILAVDFAWALLIWSEMDLGEFFNLERPVQMVLIAGFFGVAI
;
A
#
# COMPACT_ATOMS: atom_id res chain seq x y z
N MET A 1 5.49 -9.21 14.29
CA MET A 1 5.98 -7.81 14.41
C MET A 1 6.75 -7.68 15.72
N THR A 2 7.92 -7.04 15.75
CA THR A 2 8.67 -6.83 17.01
C THR A 2 7.96 -5.78 17.88
N ALA A 3 8.07 -5.88 19.20
CA ALA A 3 7.40 -4.98 20.14
C ALA A 3 7.81 -3.51 19.93
N ASP A 4 9.07 -3.26 19.60
CA ASP A 4 9.59 -1.90 19.36
C ASP A 4 8.99 -1.25 18.11
N LEU A 5 8.84 -2.02 17.03
CA LEU A 5 8.22 -1.54 15.79
C LEU A 5 6.74 -1.23 16.00
N TYR A 6 6.04 -2.08 16.76
CA TYR A 6 4.64 -1.85 17.13
C TYR A 6 4.48 -0.56 17.95
N HIS A 7 5.34 -0.33 18.96
CA HIS A 7 5.23 0.84 19.80
C HIS A 7 5.52 2.15 19.03
N PHE A 8 6.53 2.15 18.16
CA PHE A 8 6.84 3.30 17.31
C PHE A 8 5.68 3.64 16.36
N LEU A 9 5.15 2.64 15.65
CA LEU A 9 4.10 2.84 14.64
C LEU A 9 2.74 3.20 15.24
N TYR A 10 2.38 2.61 16.38
CA TYR A 10 1.02 2.70 16.91
C TYR A 10 0.87 3.60 18.14
N HIS A 11 1.95 3.98 18.83
CA HIS A 11 1.90 4.89 19.99
C HIS A 11 2.65 6.21 19.77
N GLY A 12 3.67 6.23 18.91
CA GLY A 12 4.47 7.44 18.64
C GLY A 12 3.84 8.40 17.63
N LEU A 13 2.95 7.91 16.77
CA LEU A 13 2.35 8.67 15.66
C LEU A 13 0.82 8.47 15.65
N SER A 14 0.06 9.56 15.73
CA SER A 14 -1.41 9.45 15.61
C SER A 14 -1.80 9.05 14.19
N LEU A 15 -2.71 8.08 14.06
CA LEU A 15 -3.28 7.66 12.77
C LEU A 15 -3.84 8.84 11.97
N LYS A 16 -4.45 9.82 12.66
CA LYS A 16 -4.96 11.06 12.05
C LYS A 16 -3.82 11.88 11.43
N THR A 17 -2.70 12.02 12.14
CA THR A 17 -1.52 12.75 11.66
C THR A 17 -0.92 12.04 10.46
N VAL A 18 -0.73 10.72 10.54
CA VAL A 18 -0.21 9.91 9.43
C VAL A 18 -1.11 10.05 8.21
N GLY A 19 -2.43 9.91 8.37
CA GLY A 19 -3.40 10.06 7.28
C GLY A 19 -3.33 11.45 6.62
N LEU A 20 -3.22 12.52 7.41
CA LEU A 20 -3.09 13.89 6.88
C LEU A 20 -1.77 14.10 6.13
N VAL A 21 -0.66 13.61 6.67
CA VAL A 21 0.66 13.74 6.04
C VAL A 21 0.69 12.97 4.72
N ILE A 22 0.27 11.71 4.71
CA ILE A 22 0.22 10.89 3.49
C ILE A 22 -0.73 11.51 2.47
N GLY A 23 -1.92 11.96 2.89
CA GLY A 23 -2.87 12.66 2.02
C GLY A 23 -2.28 13.94 1.40
N ALA A 24 -1.58 14.75 2.19
CA ALA A 24 -0.92 15.96 1.69
C ALA A 24 0.19 15.64 0.68
N VAL A 25 1.01 14.60 0.95
CA VAL A 25 2.04 14.13 0.02
C VAL A 25 1.42 13.66 -1.30
N LEU A 26 0.32 12.90 -1.26
CA LEU A 26 -0.39 12.46 -2.45
C LEU A 26 -0.92 13.63 -3.27
N VAL A 27 -1.59 14.60 -2.64
CA VAL A 27 -2.09 15.80 -3.33
C VAL A 27 -0.94 16.60 -3.93
N ALA A 28 0.13 16.84 -3.18
CA ALA A 28 1.26 17.63 -3.64
C ALA A 28 1.97 16.99 -4.85
N THR A 29 2.23 15.68 -4.79
CA THR A 29 2.89 14.93 -5.86
C THR A 29 2.06 14.90 -7.14
N HIS A 30 0.74 14.70 -7.04
CA HIS A 30 -0.16 14.70 -8.20
C HIS A 30 -0.34 16.11 -8.78
N LEU A 31 -0.48 17.13 -7.93
CA LEU A 31 -0.57 18.52 -8.39
C LEU A 31 0.73 18.94 -9.10
N PHE A 32 1.88 18.56 -8.56
CA PHE A 32 3.16 18.76 -9.24
C PHE A 32 3.22 18.03 -10.57
N GLY A 33 2.79 16.75 -10.59
CA GLY A 33 2.58 15.93 -11.78
C GLY A 33 1.81 16.64 -12.88
N PHE A 34 0.69 17.24 -12.50
CA PHE A 34 -0.22 17.96 -13.37
C PHE A 34 0.39 19.25 -13.93
N LEU A 35 1.02 20.06 -13.07
CA LEU A 35 1.58 21.36 -13.47
C LEU A 35 2.91 21.26 -14.24
N LYS A 36 3.69 20.20 -14.01
CA LYS A 36 5.03 20.01 -14.57
C LYS A 36 5.13 18.77 -15.46
N PHE A 37 4.05 18.45 -16.17
CA PHE A 37 3.95 17.27 -17.02
C PHE A 37 5.13 17.11 -17.99
N GLU A 38 5.50 18.15 -18.75
CA GLU A 38 6.58 18.05 -19.75
C GLU A 38 7.96 17.78 -19.10
N ALA A 39 8.19 18.25 -17.86
CA ALA A 39 9.41 17.99 -17.13
C ALA A 39 9.47 16.56 -16.58
N LEU A 40 8.31 15.98 -16.22
CA LEU A 40 8.21 14.64 -15.67
C LEU A 40 8.09 13.55 -16.73
N LYS A 41 7.61 13.89 -17.92
CA LYS A 41 7.44 12.98 -19.05
C LYS A 41 8.68 12.12 -19.38
N PRO A 42 9.92 12.64 -19.45
CA PRO A 42 11.09 11.79 -19.68
C PRO A 42 11.30 10.78 -18.54
N ILE A 43 11.20 11.22 -17.29
CA ILE A 43 11.35 10.36 -16.10
C ILE A 43 10.28 9.25 -16.09
N LEU A 44 9.03 9.60 -16.41
CA LEU A 44 7.93 8.64 -16.46
C LEU A 44 8.03 7.65 -17.63
N ARG A 45 8.75 8.01 -18.69
CA ARG A 45 9.05 7.08 -19.81
C ARG A 45 10.14 6.09 -19.45
N ASP A 46 11.08 6.51 -18.61
CA ASP A 46 12.21 5.69 -18.17
C ASP A 46 11.88 4.79 -16.98
N LEU A 47 10.70 4.97 -16.35
CA LEU A 47 10.21 4.05 -15.33
C LEU A 47 10.21 2.62 -15.89
N PRO A 48 10.83 1.66 -15.17
CA PRO A 48 10.98 0.29 -15.67
C PRO A 48 9.60 -0.36 -15.79
N ARG A 49 9.09 -0.45 -17.03
CA ARG A 49 7.88 -1.21 -17.38
C ARG A 49 8.20 -2.71 -17.45
N ASN A 50 8.82 -3.22 -16.40
CA ASN A 50 9.24 -4.59 -16.29
C ASN A 50 8.23 -5.37 -15.45
N VAL A 51 7.57 -6.34 -16.08
CA VAL A 51 6.59 -7.20 -15.42
C VAL A 51 7.17 -7.86 -14.16
N LYS A 52 8.44 -8.28 -14.17
CA LYS A 52 9.09 -8.89 -12.99
C LYS A 52 9.23 -7.92 -11.82
N VAL A 53 9.55 -6.65 -12.10
CA VAL A 53 9.64 -5.61 -11.07
C VAL A 53 8.25 -5.29 -10.53
N GLY A 54 7.24 -5.20 -11.41
CA GLY A 54 5.84 -5.03 -11.03
C GLY A 54 5.35 -6.16 -10.13
N ILE A 55 5.61 -7.42 -10.49
CA ILE A 55 5.25 -8.59 -9.68
C ILE A 55 5.98 -8.56 -8.32
N ALA A 56 7.25 -8.16 -8.28
CA ALA A 56 8.00 -8.07 -7.02
C ALA A 56 7.39 -7.02 -6.07
N ILE A 57 7.04 -5.83 -6.57
CA ILE A 57 6.35 -4.79 -5.79
C ILE A 57 4.98 -5.31 -5.32
N LEU A 58 4.21 -5.89 -6.23
CA LEU A 58 2.89 -6.46 -5.93
C LEU A 58 2.96 -7.56 -4.85
N ALA A 59 4.00 -8.40 -4.87
CA ALA A 59 4.19 -9.45 -3.88
C ALA A 59 4.48 -8.88 -2.47
N VAL A 60 5.25 -7.79 -2.39
CA VAL A 60 5.49 -7.08 -1.13
C VAL A 60 4.18 -6.46 -0.62
N ASP A 61 3.44 -5.78 -1.49
CA ASP A 61 2.15 -5.17 -1.12
C ASP A 61 1.12 -6.22 -0.68
N PHE A 62 1.07 -7.36 -1.37
CA PHE A 62 0.21 -8.48 -1.02
C PHE A 62 0.56 -9.07 0.35
N ALA A 63 1.84 -9.33 0.61
CA ALA A 63 2.29 -9.83 1.91
C ALA A 63 1.95 -8.85 3.04
N TRP A 64 2.15 -7.55 2.79
CA TRP A 64 1.85 -6.50 3.75
C TRP A 64 0.34 -6.37 4.02
N ALA A 65 -0.48 -6.40 2.97
CA ALA A 65 -1.93 -6.34 3.08
C ALA A 65 -2.51 -7.54 3.84
N LEU A 66 -2.04 -8.75 3.54
CA LEU A 66 -2.44 -9.96 4.28
C LEU A 66 -2.03 -9.88 5.75
N LEU A 67 -0.82 -9.39 6.03
CA LEU A 67 -0.34 -9.24 7.40
C LEU A 67 -1.23 -8.26 8.18
N ILE A 68 -1.50 -7.08 7.64
CA ILE A 68 -2.36 -6.09 8.32
C ILE A 68 -3.76 -6.67 8.53
N TRP A 69 -4.35 -7.23 7.49
CA TRP A 69 -5.73 -7.72 7.56
C TRP A 69 -5.90 -8.86 8.59
N SER A 70 -4.92 -9.76 8.67
CA SER A 70 -4.98 -10.92 9.57
C SER A 70 -4.70 -10.58 11.03
N GLU A 71 -4.03 -9.46 11.30
CA GLU A 71 -3.70 -8.99 12.66
C GLU A 71 -4.64 -7.88 13.14
N MET A 72 -5.52 -7.40 12.26
CA MET A 72 -6.48 -6.34 12.59
C MET A 72 -7.62 -6.92 13.43
N ASP A 73 -7.97 -6.23 14.53
CA ASP A 73 -9.18 -6.55 15.27
C ASP A 73 -10.40 -6.15 14.43
N LEU A 74 -11.07 -7.17 13.89
CA LEU A 74 -12.22 -7.00 13.01
C LEU A 74 -13.53 -6.76 13.77
N GLY A 75 -13.56 -6.96 15.09
CA GLY A 75 -14.77 -6.82 15.91
C GLY A 75 -15.97 -7.56 15.30
N GLU A 76 -17.02 -6.81 14.95
CA GLU A 76 -18.25 -7.33 14.33
C GLU A 76 -18.05 -7.94 12.93
N PHE A 77 -16.92 -7.62 12.27
CA PHE A 77 -16.60 -8.07 10.92
C PHE A 77 -15.76 -9.36 10.87
N PHE A 78 -15.61 -10.09 11.98
CA PHE A 78 -14.83 -11.35 12.00
C PHE A 78 -15.30 -12.37 10.93
N ASN A 79 -16.60 -12.37 10.59
CA ASN A 79 -17.14 -13.24 9.53
C ASN A 79 -16.60 -12.90 8.12
N LEU A 80 -16.10 -11.68 7.92
CA LEU A 80 -15.51 -11.22 6.66
C LEU A 80 -14.01 -11.50 6.55
N GLU A 81 -13.36 -11.92 7.64
CA GLU A 81 -11.92 -12.17 7.68
C GLU A 81 -11.48 -13.09 6.54
N ARG A 82 -12.06 -14.31 6.49
CA ARG A 82 -11.73 -15.34 5.51
C ARG A 82 -12.15 -14.97 4.08
N PRO A 83 -13.38 -14.48 3.83
CA PRO A 83 -13.76 -14.00 2.50
C PRO A 83 -12.78 -12.97 1.92
N VAL A 84 -12.36 -11.99 2.72
CA VAL A 84 -11.45 -10.94 2.26
C VAL A 84 -10.04 -11.50 2.02
N GLN A 85 -9.52 -12.36 2.90
CA GLN A 85 -8.24 -13.05 2.67
C GLN A 85 -8.25 -13.85 1.35
N MET A 86 -9.34 -14.57 1.06
CA MET A 86 -9.46 -15.30 -0.22
C MET A 86 -9.46 -14.36 -1.42
N VAL A 87 -10.13 -13.21 -1.34
CA VAL A 87 -10.12 -12.19 -2.40
C VAL A 87 -8.73 -11.60 -2.59
N LEU A 88 -8.00 -11.31 -1.51
CA LEU A 88 -6.61 -10.82 -1.59
C LEU A 88 -5.69 -11.84 -2.28
N ILE A 89 -5.78 -13.11 -1.88
CA ILE A 89 -5.00 -14.21 -2.47
C ILE A 89 -5.35 -14.37 -3.96
N ALA A 90 -6.64 -14.47 -4.29
CA ALA A 90 -7.10 -14.62 -5.67
C ALA A 90 -6.71 -13.41 -6.54
N GLY A 91 -6.79 -12.19 -6.00
CA GLY A 91 -6.38 -10.98 -6.70
C GLY A 91 -4.88 -10.96 -7.00
N PHE A 92 -4.04 -11.36 -6.05
CA PHE A 92 -2.60 -11.46 -6.29
C PHE A 92 -2.28 -12.44 -7.42
N PHE A 93 -2.78 -13.68 -7.34
CA PHE A 93 -2.50 -14.69 -8.37
C PHE A 93 -3.14 -14.35 -9.71
N GLY A 94 -4.32 -13.73 -9.73
CA GLY A 94 -4.98 -13.32 -10.97
C GLY A 94 -4.23 -12.22 -11.74
N VAL A 95 -3.39 -11.43 -11.06
CA VAL A 95 -2.57 -10.38 -11.67
C VAL A 95 -1.13 -10.86 -11.92
N ALA A 96 -0.62 -11.77 -11.09
CA ALA A 96 0.77 -12.23 -11.15
C ALA A 96 1.02 -13.37 -12.16
N ILE A 97 -0.03 -14.01 -12.69
CA ILE A 97 0.00 -15.06 -13.73
C ILE A 97 -0.29 -14.44 -15.08
#